data_AF-A0A5R8ZQB2-F1
#
_entry.id   AF-A0A5R8ZQB2-F1
#
_cell.length_a   1.000
_cell.length_b   1.000
_cell.length_c   1.000
_cell.angle_alpha   90.00
_cell.angle_beta   90.00
_cell.angle_gamma   90.00
#
_symmetry.space_group_name_H-M   'P 1'
#
loop_
_entity.id
_entity.type
_entity.pdbx_description
1 polymer ?
#
loop_
_entity_poly.entity_id
_entity_poly.type
_entity_poly.pdbx_seq_one_letter_code
_entity_poly.pdbx_strand_id
1 'polypeptide(L)'
;MGMSAALSQDLLKYYFTAGAPITRPSAWYLSLHTADPGRSGGSEVAAGTDSAYARKAISFAVADAGSDGIFEAKNSADVNMNAGAVGASYIVTHVGVWTAATGGTFLGSIQLAVPLSTVAGTINSFATGDLYFEGI
;
A
#
# COMPACT_ATOMS: atom_id res chain seq x y z
N MET A 1 6.68 0.31 -9.47
CA MET A 1 5.71 0.83 -8.48
C MET A 1 4.73 1.74 -9.19
N GLY A 2 3.45 1.70 -8.83
CA GLY A 2 2.39 2.44 -9.52
C GLY A 2 1.79 3.51 -8.62
N MET A 3 2.04 4.79 -8.93
CA MET A 3 1.35 5.89 -8.25
C MET A 3 -0.10 5.98 -8.72
N SER A 4 -1.04 6.14 -7.79
CA SER A 4 -2.45 6.27 -8.11
C SER A 4 -2.73 7.47 -9.02
N ALA A 5 -3.89 7.47 -9.67
CA ALA A 5 -4.34 8.64 -10.44
C ALA A 5 -4.61 9.84 -9.52
N ALA A 6 -5.13 9.57 -8.31
CA ALA A 6 -5.48 10.59 -7.34
C ALA A 6 -4.25 11.34 -6.82
N LEU A 7 -3.21 10.63 -6.38
CA LEU A 7 -2.00 11.27 -5.86
C LEU A 7 -1.28 12.09 -6.94
N SER A 8 -1.25 11.58 -8.18
CA SER A 8 -0.62 12.30 -9.30
C SER A 8 -1.34 13.61 -9.59
N GLN A 9 -2.66 13.58 -9.71
CA GLN A 9 -3.43 14.81 -9.92
C GLN A 9 -3.23 15.80 -8.76
N ASP A 10 -3.16 15.29 -7.54
CA ASP A 10 -3.07 16.12 -6.35
C ASP A 10 -1.74 16.88 -6.25
N LEU A 11 -0.64 16.18 -6.50
CA LEU A 11 0.68 16.76 -6.54
C LEU A 11 0.75 17.89 -7.58
N LEU A 12 0.17 17.67 -8.76
CA LEU A 12 0.13 18.69 -9.81
C LEU A 12 -0.72 19.90 -9.40
N LYS A 13 -1.86 19.69 -8.73
CA LYS A 13 -2.70 20.78 -8.22
C LYS A 13 -1.96 21.61 -7.18
N TYR A 14 -1.28 20.95 -6.24
CA TYR A 14 -0.55 21.59 -5.15
C TYR A 14 0.56 22.53 -5.64
N TYR A 15 1.34 22.11 -6.66
CA TYR A 15 2.48 22.90 -7.13
C TYR A 15 2.18 23.86 -8.28
N PHE A 16 1.20 23.54 -9.14
CA PHE A 16 1.02 24.26 -10.41
C PHE A 16 -0.34 24.96 -10.56
N THR A 17 -1.18 24.94 -9.53
CA THR A 17 -2.49 25.59 -9.58
C THR A 17 -2.83 26.28 -8.27
N ALA A 18 -3.79 27.21 -8.31
CA ALA A 18 -4.41 27.77 -7.10
C ALA A 18 -5.53 26.87 -6.53
N GLY A 19 -5.78 25.71 -7.14
CA GLY A 19 -6.78 24.76 -6.68
C GLY A 19 -6.33 24.04 -5.42
N ALA A 20 -7.26 23.83 -4.48
CA ALA A 20 -6.95 23.10 -3.27
C ALA A 20 -6.63 21.62 -3.59
N PRO A 21 -5.50 21.08 -3.14
CA PRO A 21 -5.27 19.63 -3.17
C PRO A 21 -6.23 18.90 -2.21
N ILE A 22 -6.26 17.57 -2.28
CA ILE A 22 -6.87 16.73 -1.26
C ILE A 22 -6.23 17.02 0.09
N THR A 23 -7.03 16.89 1.16
CA THR A 23 -6.50 17.03 2.51
C THR A 23 -5.47 15.94 2.77
N ARG A 24 -4.30 16.34 3.29
CA ARG A 24 -3.24 15.41 3.67
C ARG A 24 -3.80 14.31 4.58
N PRO A 25 -3.60 13.02 4.25
CA PRO A 25 -3.98 11.93 5.13
C PRO A 25 -3.22 12.00 6.47
N SER A 26 -3.91 11.72 7.57
CA SER A 26 -3.31 11.59 8.90
C SER A 26 -3.02 10.14 9.30
N ALA A 27 -3.52 9.19 8.51
CA ALA A 27 -3.31 7.76 8.70
C ALA A 27 -3.19 7.07 7.33
N TRP A 28 -2.41 6.00 7.30
CA TRP A 28 -2.19 5.17 6.13
C TRP A 28 -2.49 3.72 6.45
N TYR A 29 -2.98 2.99 5.45
CA TYR A 29 -3.39 1.61 5.60
C TYR A 29 -2.84 0.76 4.47
N LEU A 30 -2.14 -0.32 4.84
CA LEU A 30 -1.61 -1.33 3.94
C LEU A 30 -2.71 -2.32 3.54
N SER A 31 -2.74 -2.66 2.26
CA SER A 31 -3.66 -3.62 1.63
C SER A 31 -2.88 -4.67 0.83
N LEU A 32 -3.45 -5.86 0.68
CA LEU A 32 -2.90 -6.96 -0.13
C LEU A 32 -3.69 -7.09 -1.43
N HIS A 33 -3.00 -7.35 -2.54
CA HIS A 33 -3.60 -7.49 -3.85
C HIS A 33 -3.10 -8.74 -4.59
N THR A 34 -4.03 -9.44 -5.24
CA THR A 34 -3.75 -10.70 -5.95
C THR A 34 -3.27 -10.50 -7.39
N ALA A 35 -3.51 -9.31 -7.96
CA ALA A 35 -3.02 -8.88 -9.26
C ALA A 35 -2.66 -7.38 -9.21
N ASP A 36 -2.23 -6.82 -10.35
CA ASP A 36 -1.91 -5.39 -10.45
C ASP A 36 -3.12 -4.53 -9.99
N PRO A 37 -2.95 -3.66 -8.98
CA PRO A 37 -4.01 -2.77 -8.51
C PRO A 37 -4.34 -1.62 -9.47
N GLY A 38 -3.50 -1.41 -10.48
CA GLY A 38 -3.58 -0.26 -11.36
C GLY A 38 -3.55 1.05 -10.59
N ARG A 39 -4.30 2.04 -11.06
CA ARG A 39 -4.29 3.40 -10.50
C ARG A 39 -5.40 3.67 -9.48
N SER A 40 -6.25 2.68 -9.21
CA SER A 40 -7.45 2.79 -8.37
C SER A 40 -7.49 1.80 -7.20
N GLY A 41 -6.52 0.89 -7.08
CA GLY A 41 -6.48 -0.09 -6.01
C GLY A 41 -7.34 -1.33 -6.27
N GLY A 42 -7.48 -1.73 -7.54
CA GLY A 42 -8.20 -2.96 -7.92
C GLY A 42 -7.53 -4.23 -7.38
N SER A 43 -8.19 -5.38 -7.54
CA SER A 43 -7.61 -6.70 -7.16
C SER A 43 -7.22 -6.83 -5.68
N GLU A 44 -7.76 -5.99 -4.80
CA GLU A 44 -7.58 -6.12 -3.34
C GLU A 44 -8.20 -7.43 -2.85
N VAL A 45 -7.55 -8.09 -1.89
CA VAL A 45 -8.10 -9.28 -1.24
C VAL A 45 -9.47 -8.95 -0.66
N ALA A 46 -10.48 -9.73 -1.04
CA ALA A 46 -11.84 -9.53 -0.57
C ALA A 46 -12.12 -10.41 0.65
N ALA A 47 -13.06 -9.99 1.50
CA ALA A 47 -13.53 -10.77 2.65
C ALA A 47 -14.06 -12.17 2.26
N GLY A 48 -14.50 -12.36 1.02
CA GLY A 48 -14.90 -13.66 0.49
C GLY A 48 -13.73 -14.62 0.22
N THR A 49 -12.51 -14.11 0.05
CA THR A 49 -11.29 -14.91 -0.12
C THR A 49 -10.66 -15.20 1.24
N ASP A 50 -10.58 -14.18 2.09
CA ASP A 50 -10.12 -14.29 3.48
C ASP A 50 -11.01 -13.43 4.38
N SER A 51 -11.79 -14.09 5.24
CA SER A 51 -12.72 -13.43 6.16
C SER A 51 -12.04 -12.59 7.25
N ALA A 52 -10.75 -12.85 7.55
CA ALA A 52 -9.97 -12.09 8.51
C ALA A 52 -9.19 -10.93 7.87
N TYR A 53 -9.20 -10.83 6.54
CA TYR A 53 -8.51 -9.78 5.84
C TYR A 53 -9.13 -8.41 6.17
N ALA A 54 -8.27 -7.51 6.64
CA ALA A 54 -8.54 -6.11 6.80
C ALA A 54 -7.26 -5.32 6.53
N ARG A 55 -7.40 -4.11 5.99
CA ARG A 55 -6.26 -3.22 5.82
C ARG A 55 -5.64 -2.91 7.18
N LYS A 56 -4.31 -2.88 7.26
CA LYS A 56 -3.59 -2.63 8.52
C LYS A 56 -3.01 -1.24 8.54
N ALA A 57 -3.08 -0.57 9.68
CA ALA A 57 -2.40 0.71 9.85
C ALA A 57 -0.90 0.56 9.59
N ILE A 58 -0.34 1.50 8.85
CA ILE A 58 1.08 1.56 8.51
C ILE A 58 1.59 2.97 8.74
N SER A 59 2.84 3.06 9.19
CA SER A 59 3.53 4.33 9.42
C SER A 59 4.71 4.41 8.46
N PHE A 60 5.02 5.62 8.00
CA PHE A 60 6.14 5.86 7.09
C PHE A 60 7.13 6.84 7.70
N ALA A 61 8.40 6.63 7.41
CA ALA A 61 9.46 7.61 7.58
C ALA A 61 10.04 7.92 6.19
N VAL A 62 10.25 9.20 5.90
CA VAL A 62 10.96 9.62 4.69
C VAL A 62 12.45 9.61 5.00
N ALA A 63 13.20 8.83 4.23
CA ALA A 63 14.66 8.85 4.27
C ALA A 63 15.18 9.96 3.36
N ASP A 64 16.37 10.48 3.68
CA ASP A 64 17.10 11.35 2.77
C ASP A 64 17.32 10.65 1.43
N ALA A 65 17.40 11.44 0.36
CA ALA A 65 17.65 10.92 -0.97
C ALA A 65 18.92 10.06 -1.00
N GLY A 66 18.83 8.93 -1.70
CA GLY A 66 19.97 8.07 -1.98
C GLY A 66 21.00 8.77 -2.87
N SER A 67 22.09 8.08 -3.19
CA SER A 67 23.10 8.59 -4.12
C SER A 67 22.58 8.88 -5.53
N ASP A 68 21.40 8.36 -5.87
CA ASP A 68 20.65 8.63 -7.09
C ASP A 68 19.81 9.92 -7.05
N GLY A 69 19.72 10.57 -5.88
CA GLY A 69 18.91 11.77 -5.67
C GLY A 69 17.42 11.49 -5.48
N ILE A 70 17.01 10.23 -5.35
CA ILE A 70 15.61 9.83 -5.21
C ILE A 70 15.26 9.70 -3.73
N PHE A 71 14.24 10.43 -3.28
CA PHE A 71 13.72 10.33 -1.91
C PHE A 71 12.83 9.10 -1.77
N GLU A 72 12.89 8.43 -0.62
CA GLU A 72 12.09 7.23 -0.36
C GLU A 72 11.28 7.36 0.93
N ALA A 73 9.99 7.05 0.87
CA ALA A 73 9.15 6.84 2.04
C ALA A 73 9.10 5.35 2.38
N LYS A 74 9.69 4.96 3.52
CA LYS A 74 9.76 3.56 3.97
C LYS A 74 8.84 3.30 5.15
N ASN A 75 8.29 2.11 5.27
CA ASN A 75 7.53 1.75 6.46
C ASN A 75 8.45 1.80 7.69
N SER A 76 8.00 2.47 8.75
CA SER A 76 8.79 2.72 9.96
C SER A 76 8.53 1.73 11.09
N ALA A 77 7.70 0.72 10.85
CA ALA A 77 7.41 -0.37 11.76
C ALA A 77 7.03 -1.63 10.98
N ASP A 78 7.17 -2.77 11.63
CA ASP A 78 6.73 -4.06 11.10
C ASP A 78 5.20 -4.08 10.94
N VAL A 79 4.73 -4.66 9.84
CA VAL A 79 3.30 -4.80 9.56
C VAL A 79 2.96 -6.26 9.32
N ASN A 80 2.02 -6.78 10.09
CA ASN A 80 1.57 -8.16 10.00
C ASN A 80 0.15 -8.23 9.40
N MET A 81 0.04 -8.89 8.25
CA MET A 81 -1.21 -9.15 7.51
C MET A 81 -1.62 -10.61 7.71
N ASN A 82 -1.98 -10.96 8.94
CA ASN A 82 -2.37 -12.33 9.32
C ASN A 82 -3.55 -12.82 8.49
N ALA A 83 -3.40 -14.00 7.90
CA ALA A 83 -4.47 -14.68 7.22
C ALA A 83 -5.47 -15.27 8.22
N GLY A 84 -6.72 -15.45 7.79
CA GLY A 84 -7.73 -16.16 8.58
C GLY A 84 -7.28 -17.58 8.94
N ALA A 85 -7.72 -18.07 10.09
CA ALA A 85 -7.42 -19.44 10.56
C ALA A 85 -8.06 -20.52 9.66
N VAL A 86 -9.06 -20.15 8.85
CA VAL A 86 -9.74 -21.00 7.87
C VAL A 86 -10.00 -20.14 6.63
N GLY A 87 -9.79 -20.69 5.44
CA GLY A 87 -10.01 -19.95 4.19
C GLY A 87 -9.37 -20.61 2.97
N ALA A 88 -9.60 -20.01 1.81
CA ALA A 88 -8.96 -20.41 0.57
C ALA A 88 -7.52 -19.88 0.51
N SER A 89 -6.65 -20.61 -0.19
CA SER A 89 -5.30 -20.13 -0.49
C SER A 89 -5.33 -19.09 -1.62
N TYR A 90 -4.48 -18.07 -1.52
CA TYR A 90 -4.32 -17.05 -2.55
C TYR A 90 -2.89 -16.54 -2.62
N ILE A 91 -2.52 -15.95 -3.75
CA ILE A 91 -1.18 -15.39 -3.97
C ILE A 91 -1.30 -13.88 -3.98
N VAL A 92 -0.53 -13.22 -3.12
CA VAL A 92 -0.36 -11.77 -3.14
C VAL A 92 0.80 -11.42 -4.05
N THR A 93 0.53 -10.56 -5.03
CA THR A 93 1.56 -10.08 -5.97
C THR A 93 1.91 -8.61 -5.74
N HIS A 94 0.99 -7.85 -5.15
CA HIS A 94 1.17 -6.43 -4.89
C HIS A 94 0.66 -6.06 -3.51
N VAL A 95 1.23 -5.00 -2.94
CA VAL A 95 0.69 -4.32 -1.77
C VAL A 95 0.31 -2.90 -2.13
N GLY A 96 -0.72 -2.37 -1.48
CA GLY A 96 -1.28 -1.06 -1.77
C GLY A 96 -1.42 -0.20 -0.52
N VAL A 97 -1.36 1.12 -0.66
CA VAL A 97 -1.57 2.05 0.45
C VAL A 97 -2.82 2.88 0.24
N TRP A 98 -3.61 3.00 1.30
CA TRP A 98 -4.87 3.74 1.34
C TRP A 98 -4.88 4.79 2.45
N THR A 99 -5.73 5.80 2.31
CA THR A 99 -5.94 6.83 3.34
C THR A 99 -6.91 6.41 4.45
N ALA A 100 -7.56 5.25 4.32
CA ALA A 100 -8.54 4.75 5.28
C ALA A 100 -8.56 3.21 5.37
N ALA A 101 -8.95 2.69 6.54
CA ALA A 101 -9.10 1.25 6.80
C ALA A 101 -10.15 0.58 5.89
N THR A 102 -11.12 1.36 5.41
CA THR A 102 -12.17 0.93 4.49
C THR A 102 -12.54 2.13 3.60
N GLY A 103 -12.71 1.91 2.30
CA GLY A 103 -12.89 3.01 1.34
C GLY A 103 -11.65 3.90 1.23
N GLY A 104 -11.80 5.22 1.30
CA GLY A 104 -10.69 6.17 1.19
C GLY A 104 -10.06 6.24 -0.20
N THR A 105 -8.95 6.97 -0.28
CA THR A 105 -8.20 7.19 -1.53
C THR A 105 -7.05 6.22 -1.61
N PHE A 106 -6.93 5.53 -2.75
CA PHE A 106 -5.75 4.73 -3.06
C PHE A 106 -4.58 5.65 -3.39
N LEU A 107 -3.42 5.44 -2.75
CA LEU A 107 -2.23 6.28 -2.94
C LEU A 107 -1.28 5.67 -3.97
N GLY A 108 -1.08 4.36 -3.93
CA GLY A 108 -0.24 3.63 -4.87
C GLY A 108 0.03 2.20 -4.46
N SER A 109 0.74 1.47 -5.32
CA SER A 109 1.13 0.07 -5.11
C SER A 109 2.62 -0.17 -5.25
N ILE A 110 3.09 -1.18 -4.52
CA ILE A 110 4.39 -1.81 -4.66
C ILE A 110 4.15 -3.23 -5.17
N GLN A 111 4.90 -3.62 -6.21
CA GLN A 111 4.93 -5.01 -6.66
C GLN A 111 5.91 -5.78 -5.76
N LEU A 112 5.50 -6.94 -5.26
CA LEU A 112 6.39 -7.80 -4.48
C LEU A 112 7.38 -8.48 -5.43
N ALA A 113 8.67 -8.43 -5.10
CA ALA A 113 9.72 -9.11 -5.86
C ALA A 113 9.50 -10.64 -5.88
N VAL A 114 9.01 -11.17 -4.76
CA VAL A 114 8.59 -12.57 -4.61
C VAL A 114 7.12 -12.57 -4.20
N PRO A 115 6.21 -13.14 -5.00
CA PRO A 115 4.81 -13.27 -4.62
C PRO A 115 4.64 -14.07 -3.33
N LEU A 116 3.72 -13.63 -2.48
CA LEU A 116 3.48 -14.23 -1.18
C LEU A 116 2.31 -15.20 -1.25
N SER A 117 2.60 -16.49 -1.10
CA SER A 117 1.56 -17.53 -1.02
C SER A 117 0.95 -17.51 0.37
N THR A 118 -0.31 -17.08 0.45
CA THR A 118 -1.07 -17.04 1.70
C THR A 118 -1.97 -18.26 1.79
N VAL A 119 -1.83 -19.01 2.88
CA VAL A 119 -2.74 -20.10 3.25
C VAL A 119 -3.33 -19.81 4.62
N ALA A 120 -4.33 -20.59 5.02
CA ALA A 120 -4.98 -20.43 6.31
C ALA A 120 -3.95 -20.46 7.46
N GLY A 121 -4.01 -19.47 8.36
CA GLY A 121 -3.14 -19.32 9.51
C GLY A 121 -1.74 -18.75 9.23
N THR A 122 -1.40 -18.42 7.99
CA THR A 122 -0.11 -17.77 7.67
C THR A 122 -0.04 -16.37 8.24
N ILE A 123 1.12 -16.00 8.77
CA ILE A 123 1.45 -14.62 9.13
C ILE A 123 2.29 -14.03 8.01
N ASN A 124 1.70 -13.11 7.25
CA ASN A 124 2.39 -12.34 6.23
C ASN A 124 3.00 -11.10 6.89
N SER A 125 4.30 -11.14 7.17
CA SER A 125 5.01 -10.05 7.83
C SER A 125 5.83 -9.25 6.82
N PHE A 126 5.73 -7.93 6.91
CA PHE A 126 6.60 -6.98 6.23
C PHE A 126 7.42 -6.28 7.30
N ALA A 127 8.73 -6.48 7.30
CA ALA A 127 9.61 -5.87 8.28
C ALA A 127 9.75 -4.37 7.98
N THR A 128 10.20 -3.63 8.99
CA THR A 128 10.56 -2.22 8.86
C THR A 128 11.54 -2.01 7.70
N GLY A 129 11.21 -1.12 6.77
CA GLY A 129 12.03 -0.83 5.59
C GLY A 129 11.76 -1.69 4.35
N ASP A 130 10.99 -2.79 4.45
CA ASP A 130 10.68 -3.66 3.31
C ASP A 130 9.80 -2.97 2.27
N LEU A 131 8.93 -2.06 2.72
CA LEU A 131 7.98 -1.35 1.87
C LEU A 131 8.46 0.08 1.66
N TYR A 132 8.76 0.44 0.43
CA TYR A 132 9.25 1.75 0.06
C TYR A 132 8.49 2.34 -1.13
N PHE A 133 8.28 3.65 -1.09
CA PHE A 133 7.73 4.44 -2.19
C PHE A 133 8.74 5.52 -2.58
N GLU A 134 9.13 5.54 -3.84
CA GLU A 134 10.07 6.52 -4.39
C GLU A 134 9.36 7.84 -4.74
N GLY A 135 10.08 8.95 -4.53
CA GLY A 135 9.75 10.26 -5.06
C GLY A 135 9.93 10.32 -6.57
N ILE A 136 9.14 11.18 -7.22
CA ILE A 136 9.19 11.41 -8.67
C ILE A 136 10.28 12.40 -9.08
#